data_AF-A0A165GLP1-F1
#
_entry.id   AF-A0A165GLP1-F1
#
_cell.length_a   1.000
_cell.length_b   1.000
_cell.length_c   1.000
_cell.angle_alpha   90.00
_cell.angle_beta   90.00
_cell.angle_gamma   90.00
#
_symmetry.space_group_name_H-M   'P 1'
#
loop_
_entity.id
_entity.type
_entity.pdbx_description
1 polymer ?
#
loop_
_entity_poly.entity_id
_entity_poly.type
_entity_poly.pdbx_seq_one_letter_code
_entity_poly.pdbx_strand_id
1 'polypeptide(L)'
;MSSNVPINQSSKTAPTPVNTPLATGVLSGGLSRPTVPDVAEEGEVEELSTGLGGATTALLSSLVQGKIAGLIGRSSGYIEALPVPIKLNVEALKGVDASYLEVYKEYKKELLALEKKYEEKYKPVFERRKAIVNGTAEASEEEIKKGEEVSKKDAEEKEEEYEPLEKGEKPAKEGIPDFWLTALRNHVGISDLITDRDAPCLSHLTDVRVVQLPLDKPGYRLEFEFSKNDWFENDVLTKTYYYREELDYSGDFMYAKAEGSEIKWKDDKDLTKSFEIKKQRNKNTNRTRLVRKAHPAESFFNFFSPPTPPADDEEDDEDRDEEELEELEDRLALDYQIGEDFKERIIPRAIDFFTGKALDYEDFDEDDEDDYEDLDEDDEDDDEDSEADSDDDVPVRRRIPRAAPAAQQNVDPQECKQQ
;
A
#
# COMPACT_ATOMS: atom_id res chain seq x y z
N MET A 1 0.23 21.81 -72.94
CA MET A 1 1.54 21.14 -73.07
C MET A 1 1.55 20.00 -72.06
N SER A 2 1.35 18.78 -72.56
CA SER A 2 1.28 17.53 -71.81
C SER A 2 2.62 17.12 -71.18
N SER A 3 2.59 16.42 -70.04
CA SER A 3 2.99 15.00 -69.96
C SER A 3 2.83 14.43 -68.54
N ASN A 4 2.01 13.39 -68.42
CA ASN A 4 1.97 12.40 -67.33
C ASN A 4 3.22 11.50 -67.37
N VAL A 5 3.75 11.08 -66.21
CA VAL A 5 4.18 9.68 -65.91
C VAL A 5 4.13 9.43 -64.37
N PRO A 6 3.73 8.23 -63.86
CA PRO A 6 3.38 7.96 -62.45
C PRO A 6 4.31 6.95 -61.71
N ILE A 7 4.00 6.66 -60.42
CA ILE A 7 4.45 5.53 -59.53
C ILE A 7 5.86 5.78 -58.90
N ASN A 8 6.19 5.57 -57.62
CA ASN A 8 5.79 4.56 -56.63
C ASN A 8 5.98 5.03 -55.16
N GLN A 9 5.26 4.41 -54.22
CA GLN A 9 5.52 4.46 -52.79
C GLN A 9 6.91 3.88 -52.48
N SER A 10 7.76 4.62 -51.76
CA SER A 10 8.86 4.03 -51.00
C SER A 10 9.34 4.99 -49.90
N SER A 11 9.31 4.45 -48.69
CA SER A 11 10.03 4.85 -47.47
C SER A 11 11.27 5.73 -47.68
N LYS A 12 11.34 6.85 -46.96
CA LYS A 12 12.55 7.66 -46.76
C LYS A 12 12.91 7.70 -45.28
N THR A 13 13.29 6.55 -44.72
CA THR A 13 14.09 6.51 -43.49
C THR A 13 15.57 6.65 -43.88
N ALA A 14 16.28 7.53 -43.19
CA ALA A 14 17.70 7.80 -43.39
C ALA A 14 18.59 6.58 -43.08
N PRO A 15 19.72 6.37 -43.78
CA PRO A 15 20.57 5.21 -43.55
C PRO A 15 21.54 5.46 -42.38
N THR A 16 21.51 4.59 -41.37
CA THR A 16 22.59 4.46 -40.38
C THR A 16 23.68 3.51 -40.89
N PRO A 17 24.96 3.76 -40.59
CA PRO A 17 26.07 3.00 -41.15
C PRO A 17 26.26 1.66 -40.44
N VAL A 18 26.26 0.59 -41.24
CA VAL A 18 26.60 -0.79 -40.87
C VAL A 18 28.11 -0.91 -40.72
N ASN A 19 28.58 -1.46 -39.60
CA ASN A 19 29.97 -1.86 -39.42
C ASN A 19 30.05 -3.30 -38.86
N THR A 20 29.99 -4.28 -39.76
CA THR A 20 30.46 -5.65 -39.50
C THR A 20 31.03 -6.22 -40.81
N PRO A 21 32.27 -6.74 -40.85
CA PRO A 21 32.89 -7.22 -42.08
C PRO A 21 32.33 -8.59 -42.50
N LEU A 22 31.97 -8.68 -43.78
CA LEU A 22 31.68 -9.91 -44.51
C LEU A 22 32.98 -10.72 -44.72
N ALA A 23 33.04 -11.91 -44.12
CA ALA A 23 33.82 -13.01 -44.65
C ALA A 23 32.96 -14.29 -44.60
N THR A 24 32.50 -14.67 -45.78
CA THR A 24 31.68 -15.84 -46.09
C THR A 24 32.48 -17.14 -45.98
N GLY A 25 31.91 -18.13 -45.30
CA GLY A 25 32.30 -19.54 -45.36
C GLY A 25 31.06 -20.43 -45.24
N VAL A 26 30.63 -20.97 -46.38
CA VAL A 26 29.46 -21.82 -46.60
C VAL A 26 29.54 -23.11 -45.79
N LEU A 27 28.47 -23.54 -45.09
CA LEU A 27 28.00 -24.94 -45.03
C LEU A 27 26.51 -25.00 -44.61
N SER A 28 25.68 -25.46 -45.55
CA SER A 28 24.31 -25.92 -45.33
C SER A 28 24.36 -27.33 -44.71
N GLY A 29 23.65 -27.58 -43.62
CA GLY A 29 23.51 -28.91 -43.01
C GLY A 29 22.52 -28.91 -41.86
N GLY A 30 21.49 -29.75 -41.94
CA GLY A 30 20.28 -29.70 -41.13
C GLY A 30 20.45 -29.87 -39.62
N LEU A 31 19.47 -29.35 -38.90
CA LEU A 31 19.27 -29.50 -37.46
C LEU A 31 18.99 -30.97 -37.13
N SER A 32 19.99 -31.67 -36.59
CA SER A 32 19.84 -32.99 -35.97
C SER A 32 19.83 -32.85 -34.44
N ARG A 33 18.77 -33.33 -33.81
CA ARG A 33 18.63 -33.53 -32.36
C ARG A 33 19.85 -34.32 -31.81
N PRO A 34 20.33 -34.04 -30.58
CA PRO A 34 21.38 -34.85 -29.97
C PRO A 34 20.86 -36.26 -29.68
N THR A 35 21.47 -37.27 -30.30
CA THR A 35 21.26 -38.69 -30.00
C THR A 35 22.17 -39.06 -28.83
N VAL A 36 21.59 -39.54 -27.73
CA VAL A 36 22.33 -40.21 -26.65
C VAL A 36 22.65 -41.63 -27.13
N PRO A 37 23.89 -42.15 -27.00
CA PRO A 37 24.19 -43.53 -27.33
C PRO A 37 23.58 -44.50 -26.30
N ASP A 38 22.88 -45.53 -26.79
CA ASP A 38 22.48 -46.69 -25.99
C ASP A 38 23.73 -47.43 -25.48
N VAL A 39 23.85 -47.55 -24.16
CA VAL A 39 24.87 -48.39 -23.52
C VAL A 39 24.30 -49.80 -23.41
N ALA A 40 24.93 -50.74 -24.13
CA ALA A 40 24.60 -52.16 -24.11
C ALA A 40 24.92 -52.80 -22.75
N GLU A 41 23.94 -53.52 -22.20
CA GLU A 41 24.13 -54.53 -21.15
C GLU A 41 24.78 -55.78 -21.75
N GLU A 42 26.02 -56.07 -21.36
CA GLU A 42 26.54 -57.44 -21.30
C GLU A 42 27.35 -57.60 -20.00
N GLY A 43 27.03 -58.67 -19.25
CA GLY A 43 27.29 -58.77 -17.82
C GLY A 43 28.57 -59.46 -17.35
N GLU A 44 28.73 -59.36 -16.03
CA GLU A 44 29.32 -60.28 -15.04
C GLU A 44 30.82 -60.63 -15.18
N VAL A 45 31.70 -60.51 -14.17
CA VAL A 45 31.60 -60.80 -12.72
C VAL A 45 32.78 -60.13 -11.97
N GLU A 46 32.54 -59.54 -10.79
CA GLU A 46 32.97 -60.04 -9.46
C GLU A 46 32.88 -58.96 -8.36
N GLU A 47 32.20 -59.33 -7.28
CA GLU A 47 31.98 -58.58 -6.05
C GLU A 47 33.28 -58.30 -5.26
N LEU A 48 33.37 -57.15 -4.59
CA LEU A 48 33.39 -57.11 -3.11
C LEU A 48 33.26 -55.68 -2.53
N SER A 49 32.11 -55.41 -1.88
CA SER A 49 31.92 -54.55 -0.69
C SER A 49 32.17 -53.02 -0.84
N THR A 50 31.35 -52.07 -0.37
CA THR A 50 30.36 -51.99 0.71
C THR A 50 29.38 -50.83 0.43
N GLY A 51 28.11 -51.00 0.81
CA GLY A 51 27.02 -50.03 0.58
C GLY A 51 26.93 -48.88 1.59
N LEU A 52 26.08 -47.88 1.25
CA LEU A 52 25.43 -46.83 2.08
C LEU A 52 25.12 -45.50 1.31
N GLY A 53 25.04 -45.51 -0.03
CA GLY A 53 24.95 -44.25 -0.82
C GLY A 53 23.60 -43.84 -1.40
N GLY A 54 22.70 -44.78 -1.74
CA GLY A 54 21.49 -44.47 -2.52
C GLY A 54 20.18 -44.41 -1.73
N ALA A 55 20.02 -45.28 -0.73
CA ALA A 55 18.82 -45.31 0.10
C ALA A 55 18.75 -44.09 1.04
N THR A 56 19.90 -43.55 1.45
CA THR A 56 20.02 -42.42 2.37
C THR A 56 19.59 -41.11 1.71
N THR A 57 19.90 -40.89 0.44
CA THR A 57 19.50 -39.69 -0.32
C THR A 57 18.00 -39.65 -0.58
N ALA A 58 17.39 -40.78 -0.94
CA ALA A 58 15.93 -40.87 -1.12
C ALA A 58 15.17 -40.73 0.21
N LEU A 59 15.66 -41.37 1.29
CA LEU A 59 15.10 -41.20 2.64
C LEU A 59 15.25 -39.77 3.16
N LEU A 60 16.40 -39.12 2.91
CA LEU A 60 16.60 -37.71 3.25
C LEU A 60 15.62 -36.81 2.49
N SER A 61 15.40 -37.05 1.19
CA SER A 61 14.44 -36.27 0.39
C SER A 61 13.00 -36.40 0.90
N SER A 62 12.59 -37.61 1.29
CA SER A 62 11.25 -37.87 1.85
C SER A 62 11.09 -37.27 3.26
N LEU A 63 12.13 -37.32 4.10
CA LEU A 63 12.11 -36.70 5.44
C LEU A 63 12.08 -35.16 5.39
N VAL A 64 12.69 -34.59 4.35
CA VAL A 64 12.74 -33.14 4.08
C VAL A 64 11.35 -32.64 3.66
N GLN A 65 10.68 -33.33 2.73
CA GLN A 65 9.36 -32.91 2.25
C GLN A 65 8.27 -32.98 3.34
N GLY A 66 8.24 -34.02 4.17
CA GLY A 66 7.22 -34.18 5.21
C GLY A 66 7.40 -33.30 6.45
N LYS A 67 8.62 -32.80 6.71
CA LYS A 67 8.91 -31.94 7.88
C LYS A 67 8.82 -30.46 7.54
N ILE A 68 9.14 -30.03 6.32
CA ILE A 68 9.21 -28.60 5.98
C ILE A 68 7.86 -27.88 6.14
N ALA A 69 6.73 -28.55 5.91
CA ALA A 69 5.40 -27.93 5.96
C ALA A 69 4.95 -27.44 7.36
N GLY A 70 5.55 -27.93 8.46
CA GLY A 70 5.19 -27.55 9.84
C GLY A 70 6.26 -26.76 10.60
N LEU A 71 7.23 -26.19 9.88
CA LEU A 71 8.53 -25.78 10.41
C LEU A 71 8.89 -24.31 10.15
N ILE A 72 7.89 -23.46 9.99
CA ILE A 72 8.10 -22.01 10.06
C ILE A 72 8.55 -21.68 11.49
N GLY A 73 9.79 -21.18 11.64
CA GLY A 73 10.33 -20.69 12.92
C GLY A 73 10.90 -21.73 13.89
N ARG A 74 10.97 -23.03 13.56
CA ARG A 74 11.62 -24.05 14.41
C ARG A 74 12.74 -24.76 13.63
N SER A 75 13.79 -25.22 14.32
CA SER A 75 14.79 -26.07 13.67
C SER A 75 14.16 -27.42 13.34
N SER A 76 14.28 -27.87 12.10
CA SER A 76 13.62 -29.11 11.66
C SER A 76 14.23 -30.39 12.23
N GLY A 77 15.22 -30.24 13.13
CA GLY A 77 16.18 -31.28 13.54
C GLY A 77 17.01 -31.85 12.38
N TYR A 78 16.62 -31.59 11.13
CA TYR A 78 17.28 -32.07 9.93
C TYR A 78 18.69 -31.49 9.82
N ILE A 79 18.80 -30.17 9.91
CA ILE A 79 20.10 -29.46 9.83
C ILE A 79 21.04 -29.95 10.94
N GLU A 80 20.51 -30.20 12.13
CA GLU A 80 21.26 -30.71 13.29
C GLU A 80 21.70 -32.18 13.12
N ALA A 81 20.92 -33.00 12.41
CA ALA A 81 21.23 -34.38 12.09
C ALA A 81 22.22 -34.55 10.92
N LEU A 82 22.52 -33.49 10.17
CA LEU A 82 23.47 -33.56 9.05
C LEU A 82 24.89 -33.94 9.52
N PRO A 83 25.60 -34.81 8.78
CA PRO A 83 27.03 -35.07 8.99
C PRO A 83 27.87 -33.79 8.94
N VAL A 84 28.96 -33.75 9.73
CA VAL A 84 29.89 -32.60 9.79
C VAL A 84 30.36 -32.13 8.41
N PRO A 85 30.76 -33.01 7.46
CA PRO A 85 31.16 -32.55 6.13
C PRO A 85 30.06 -31.77 5.39
N ILE A 86 28.79 -32.13 5.57
CA ILE A 86 27.66 -31.43 4.95
C ILE A 86 27.40 -30.09 5.67
N LYS A 87 27.48 -30.07 7.00
CA LYS A 87 27.37 -28.82 7.77
C LYS A 87 28.45 -27.81 7.38
N LEU A 88 29.68 -28.26 7.11
CA LEU A 88 30.74 -27.39 6.59
C LEU A 88 30.35 -26.76 5.24
N ASN A 89 29.66 -27.48 4.36
CA ASN A 89 29.13 -26.91 3.12
C ASN A 89 28.01 -25.88 3.39
N VAL A 90 27.14 -26.11 4.38
CA VAL A 90 26.12 -25.14 4.80
C VAL A 90 26.77 -23.86 5.32
N GLU A 91 27.79 -23.97 6.18
CA GLU A 91 28.54 -22.79 6.65
C GLU A 91 29.27 -22.07 5.51
N ALA A 92 29.82 -22.82 4.54
CA ALA A 92 30.41 -22.22 3.35
C ALA A 92 29.35 -21.46 2.52
N LEU A 93 28.15 -22.00 2.36
CA LEU A 93 27.04 -21.33 1.67
C LEU A 93 26.59 -20.06 2.39
N LYS A 94 26.51 -20.06 3.72
CA LYS A 94 26.25 -18.82 4.49
C LYS A 94 27.32 -17.76 4.24
N GLY A 95 28.58 -18.15 4.07
CA GLY A 95 29.66 -17.23 3.68
C GLY A 95 29.50 -16.65 2.27
N VAL A 96 29.01 -17.44 1.32
CA VAL A 96 28.65 -16.97 -0.03
C VAL A 96 27.48 -15.99 0.04
N ASP A 97 26.46 -16.30 0.85
CA ASP A 97 25.29 -15.46 1.06
C ASP A 97 25.66 -14.11 1.69
N ALA A 98 26.59 -14.11 2.67
CA ALA A 98 27.16 -12.87 3.20
C ALA A 98 27.82 -12.01 2.12
N SER A 99 28.49 -12.63 1.13
CA SER A 99 29.09 -11.91 0.00
C SER A 99 28.02 -11.35 -0.94
N TYR A 100 26.91 -12.06 -1.14
CA TYR A 100 25.74 -11.53 -1.87
C TYR A 100 25.16 -10.30 -1.18
N LEU A 101 24.97 -10.35 0.15
CA LEU A 101 24.46 -9.22 0.94
C LEU A 101 25.35 -7.98 0.85
N GLU A 102 26.67 -8.13 0.74
CA GLU A 102 27.59 -7.01 0.53
C GLU A 102 27.33 -6.30 -0.82
N VAL A 103 27.20 -7.08 -1.91
CA VAL A 103 26.87 -6.54 -3.24
C VAL A 103 25.48 -5.91 -3.25
N TYR A 104 24.52 -6.54 -2.57
CA TYR A 104 23.16 -6.03 -2.47
C TYR A 104 23.09 -4.69 -1.70
N LYS A 105 23.88 -4.54 -0.64
CA LYS A 105 24.03 -3.25 0.08
C LYS A 105 24.61 -2.15 -0.82
N GLU A 106 25.54 -2.48 -1.73
CA GLU A 106 26.04 -1.53 -2.73
C GLU A 106 24.93 -1.13 -3.72
N TYR A 107 24.18 -2.09 -4.24
CA TYR A 107 23.01 -1.83 -5.10
C TYR A 107 22.00 -0.88 -4.42
N LYS A 108 21.62 -1.12 -3.17
CA LYS A 108 20.68 -0.26 -2.42
C LYS A 108 21.21 1.16 -2.22
N LYS A 109 22.51 1.32 -1.96
CA LYS A 109 23.15 2.66 -1.89
C LYS A 109 23.10 3.39 -3.23
N GLU A 110 23.34 2.69 -4.33
CA GLU A 110 23.21 3.26 -5.68
C GLU A 110 21.77 3.62 -6.02
N LEU A 111 20.80 2.79 -5.62
CA LEU A 111 19.37 3.04 -5.79
C LEU A 111 18.96 4.33 -5.06
N LEU A 112 19.37 4.51 -3.80
CA LEU A 112 19.08 5.73 -3.04
C LEU A 112 19.76 6.97 -3.63
N ALA A 113 20.98 6.83 -4.16
CA ALA A 113 21.63 7.92 -4.89
C ALA A 113 20.90 8.27 -6.21
N LEU A 114 20.31 7.26 -6.88
CA LEU A 114 19.51 7.43 -8.08
C LEU A 114 18.18 8.12 -7.77
N GLU A 115 17.49 7.70 -6.71
CA GLU A 115 16.25 8.33 -6.23
C GLU A 115 16.47 9.82 -5.95
N LYS A 116 17.53 10.15 -5.20
CA LYS A 116 17.91 11.55 -4.92
C LYS A 116 18.14 12.36 -6.19
N LYS A 117 18.79 11.77 -7.21
CA LYS A 117 19.01 12.41 -8.51
C LYS A 117 17.69 12.69 -9.26
N TYR A 118 16.71 11.80 -9.17
CA TYR A 118 15.41 11.99 -9.82
C TYR A 118 14.49 12.91 -9.02
N GLU A 119 14.61 12.94 -7.69
CA GLU A 119 13.93 13.91 -6.83
C GLU A 119 14.22 15.35 -7.29
N GLU A 120 15.49 15.67 -7.59
CA GLU A 120 15.87 16.98 -8.15
C GLU A 120 15.21 17.29 -9.50
N LYS A 121 14.90 16.27 -10.30
CA LYS A 121 14.20 16.43 -11.58
C LYS A 121 12.69 16.57 -11.40
N TYR A 122 12.12 15.95 -10.38
CA TYR A 122 10.70 16.05 -10.06
C TYR A 122 10.33 17.38 -9.41
N LYS A 123 11.25 17.98 -8.62
CA LYS A 123 11.07 19.29 -7.98
C LYS A 123 10.46 20.37 -8.89
N PRO A 124 11.02 20.70 -10.07
CA PRO A 124 10.41 21.71 -10.94
C PRO A 124 9.02 21.33 -11.46
N VAL A 125 8.73 20.04 -11.62
CA VAL A 125 7.40 19.57 -12.04
C VAL A 125 6.39 19.77 -10.91
N PHE A 126 6.73 19.40 -9.68
CA PHE A 126 5.87 19.60 -8.51
C PHE A 126 5.71 21.08 -8.15
N GLU A 127 6.76 21.90 -8.28
CA GLU A 127 6.67 23.35 -8.14
C GLU A 127 5.74 23.96 -9.21
N ARG A 128 5.80 23.47 -10.46
CA ARG A 128 4.89 23.90 -11.52
C ARG A 128 3.44 23.51 -11.22
N ARG A 129 3.20 22.28 -10.75
CA ARG A 129 1.88 21.83 -10.27
C ARG A 129 1.37 22.73 -9.15
N LYS A 130 2.18 22.96 -8.10
CA LYS A 130 1.85 23.84 -6.98
C LYS A 130 1.47 25.24 -7.48
N ALA A 131 2.19 25.77 -8.46
CA ALA A 131 1.93 27.10 -8.99
C ALA A 131 0.57 27.21 -9.68
N ILE A 132 0.18 26.19 -10.46
CA ILE A 132 -1.12 26.10 -11.14
C ILE A 132 -2.25 25.87 -10.13
N VAL A 133 -2.09 24.90 -9.22
CA VAL A 133 -3.09 24.57 -8.18
C VAL A 133 -3.42 25.77 -7.33
N ASN A 134 -2.43 26.57 -6.93
CA ASN A 134 -2.64 27.75 -6.09
C ASN A 134 -2.92 29.05 -6.88
N GLY A 135 -3.02 28.99 -8.21
CA GLY A 135 -3.28 30.17 -9.05
C GLY A 135 -2.16 31.22 -9.11
N THR A 136 -0.97 30.89 -8.61
CA THR A 136 0.18 31.82 -8.64
C THR A 136 0.81 31.95 -10.03
N ALA A 137 0.55 30.99 -10.92
CA ALA A 137 0.89 31.07 -12.34
C ALA A 137 -0.22 30.48 -13.20
N GLU A 138 -0.55 31.16 -14.31
CA GLU A 138 -1.52 30.64 -15.28
C GLU A 138 -0.95 29.43 -16.04
N ALA A 139 -1.82 28.48 -16.39
CA ALA A 139 -1.48 27.35 -17.24
C ALA A 139 -1.18 27.84 -18.66
N SER A 140 -0.12 27.32 -19.26
CA SER A 140 0.27 27.66 -20.64
C SER A 140 -0.56 26.91 -21.66
N GLU A 141 -0.70 27.48 -22.86
CA GLU A 141 -1.39 26.82 -23.98
C GLU A 141 -0.78 25.45 -24.34
N GLU A 142 0.54 25.30 -24.16
CA GLU A 142 1.22 24.03 -24.41
C GLU A 142 0.87 22.96 -23.35
N GLU A 143 0.79 23.34 -22.07
CA GLU A 143 0.39 22.43 -20.99
C GLU A 143 -1.05 21.98 -21.16
N ILE A 144 -1.96 22.91 -21.50
CA ILE A 144 -3.37 22.59 -21.77
C ILE A 144 -3.47 21.62 -22.92
N LYS A 145 -2.80 21.90 -24.05
CA LYS A 145 -2.82 21.02 -25.22
C LYS A 145 -2.32 19.60 -24.89
N LYS A 146 -1.22 19.49 -24.13
CA LYS A 146 -0.71 18.19 -23.67
C LYS A 146 -1.72 17.49 -22.75
N GLY A 147 -2.37 18.22 -21.86
CA GLY A 147 -3.43 17.70 -20.99
C GLY A 147 -4.60 17.15 -21.80
N GLU A 148 -5.11 17.90 -22.78
CA GLU A 148 -6.18 17.42 -23.68
C GLU A 148 -5.77 16.18 -24.48
N GLU A 149 -4.50 16.05 -24.89
CA GLU A 149 -3.99 14.84 -25.54
C GLU A 149 -3.98 13.63 -24.61
N VAL A 150 -3.73 13.83 -23.30
CA VAL A 150 -3.84 12.77 -22.28
C VAL A 150 -5.31 12.40 -22.06
N SER A 151 -6.19 13.38 -21.82
CA SER A 151 -7.62 13.12 -21.61
C SER A 151 -8.29 12.41 -22.78
N LYS A 152 -7.86 12.68 -24.02
CA LYS A 152 -8.35 11.94 -25.21
C LYS A 152 -7.93 10.48 -25.21
N LYS A 153 -6.70 10.18 -24.80
CA LYS A 153 -6.22 8.80 -24.68
C LYS A 153 -6.95 8.07 -23.58
N ASP A 154 -7.14 8.73 -22.44
CA ASP A 154 -7.87 8.17 -21.30
C ASP A 154 -9.33 7.85 -21.68
N ALA A 155 -9.99 8.75 -22.42
CA ALA A 155 -11.33 8.51 -22.93
C ALA A 155 -11.38 7.37 -23.97
N GLU A 156 -10.37 7.27 -24.84
CA GLU A 156 -10.25 6.16 -25.81
C GLU A 156 -10.05 4.81 -25.09
N GLU A 157 -9.23 4.76 -24.04
CA GLU A 157 -9.01 3.57 -23.22
C GLU A 157 -10.28 3.13 -22.47
N LYS A 158 -11.13 4.08 -22.06
CA LYS A 158 -12.41 3.81 -21.37
C LYS A 158 -13.63 3.66 -22.29
N GLU A 159 -13.43 3.74 -23.61
CA GLU A 159 -14.52 3.79 -24.61
C GLU A 159 -15.54 4.93 -24.36
N GLU A 160 -15.09 6.04 -23.78
CA GLU A 160 -15.88 7.24 -23.48
C GLU A 160 -15.70 8.35 -24.53
N GLU A 161 -16.68 9.24 -24.68
CA GLU A 161 -16.57 10.40 -25.55
C GLU A 161 -15.84 11.55 -24.83
N TYR A 162 -14.67 11.94 -25.34
CA TYR A 162 -13.98 13.14 -24.85
C TYR A 162 -14.74 14.41 -25.30
N GLU A 163 -15.28 15.15 -24.34
CA GLU A 163 -15.85 16.48 -24.57
C GLU A 163 -14.73 17.54 -24.62
N PRO A 164 -14.51 18.21 -25.77
CA PRO A 164 -13.49 19.26 -25.87
C PRO A 164 -13.85 20.49 -25.06
N LEU A 165 -12.83 21.10 -24.42
CA LEU A 165 -12.99 22.35 -23.68
C LEU A 165 -13.43 23.50 -24.60
N GLU A 166 -14.21 24.43 -24.05
CA GLU A 166 -14.65 25.63 -24.78
C GLU A 166 -13.46 26.50 -25.19
N LYS A 167 -13.37 26.80 -26.48
CA LYS A 167 -12.27 27.62 -27.02
C LYS A 167 -12.49 29.09 -26.72
N GLY A 168 -11.48 29.73 -26.13
CA GLY A 168 -11.45 31.17 -25.90
C GLY A 168 -11.64 31.58 -24.44
N GLU A 169 -11.99 30.63 -23.57
CA GLU A 169 -11.89 30.82 -22.13
C GLU A 169 -10.43 30.71 -21.67
N LYS A 170 -10.10 31.47 -20.61
CA LYS A 170 -8.77 31.44 -20.00
C LYS A 170 -8.83 30.63 -18.71
N PRO A 171 -7.73 29.94 -18.34
CA PRO A 171 -7.64 29.28 -17.04
C PRO A 171 -8.02 30.23 -15.89
N ALA A 172 -8.67 29.68 -14.87
CA ALA A 172 -9.02 30.43 -13.67
C ALA A 172 -7.76 30.98 -12.99
N LYS A 173 -7.81 32.25 -12.56
CA LYS A 173 -6.68 32.91 -11.88
C LYS A 173 -6.48 32.47 -10.44
N GLU A 174 -7.52 31.94 -9.81
CA GLU A 174 -7.52 31.56 -8.40
C GLU A 174 -7.01 30.13 -8.17
N GLY A 175 -6.65 29.42 -9.24
CA GLY A 175 -6.18 28.04 -9.18
C GLY A 175 -7.32 27.03 -9.13
N ILE A 176 -7.07 25.89 -8.46
CA ILE A 176 -8.00 24.77 -8.32
C ILE A 176 -8.41 24.67 -6.85
N PRO A 177 -9.64 25.06 -6.48
CA PRO A 177 -10.14 24.94 -5.12
C PRO A 177 -10.14 23.49 -4.64
N ASP A 178 -9.85 23.29 -3.35
CA ASP A 178 -9.94 22.00 -2.66
C ASP A 178 -9.14 20.86 -3.31
N PHE A 179 -8.12 21.18 -4.13
CA PHE A 179 -7.36 20.18 -4.90
C PHE A 179 -6.87 19.02 -4.04
N TRP A 180 -6.14 19.32 -2.95
CA TRP A 180 -5.62 18.29 -2.07
C TRP A 180 -6.71 17.62 -1.25
N LEU A 181 -7.71 18.34 -0.75
CA LEU A 181 -8.83 17.74 -0.02
C LEU A 181 -9.56 16.70 -0.88
N THR A 182 -9.88 17.04 -2.13
CA THR A 182 -10.52 16.12 -3.07
C THR A 182 -9.61 14.93 -3.40
N ALA A 183 -8.33 15.17 -3.67
CA ALA A 183 -7.38 14.08 -3.93
C ALA A 183 -7.27 13.10 -2.74
N LEU A 184 -7.21 13.60 -1.51
CA LEU A 184 -7.12 12.76 -0.31
C LEU A 184 -8.42 12.01 -0.02
N ARG A 185 -9.58 12.60 -0.33
CA ARG A 185 -10.89 11.93 -0.21
C ARG A 185 -11.11 10.82 -1.22
N ASN A 186 -10.40 10.84 -2.34
CA ASN A 186 -10.49 9.82 -3.38
C ASN A 186 -9.50 8.67 -3.18
N HIS A 187 -8.68 8.68 -2.11
CA HIS A 187 -7.77 7.58 -1.81
C HIS A 187 -8.40 6.62 -0.81
N VAL A 188 -8.32 5.32 -1.10
CA VAL A 188 -8.82 4.27 -0.21
C VAL A 188 -8.00 4.24 1.07
N GLY A 189 -8.62 4.37 2.24
CA GLY A 189 -7.93 4.42 3.55
C GLY A 189 -7.62 5.83 4.08
N ILE A 190 -7.07 6.75 3.28
CA ILE A 190 -6.88 8.15 3.75
C ILE A 190 -8.23 8.85 3.92
N SER A 191 -9.19 8.54 3.04
CA SER A 191 -10.55 9.08 3.11
C SER A 191 -11.24 8.77 4.44
N ASP A 192 -11.05 7.57 4.99
CA ASP A 192 -11.63 7.13 6.28
C ASP A 192 -11.07 7.92 7.48
N LEU A 193 -9.86 8.46 7.36
CA LEU A 193 -9.25 9.31 8.39
C LEU A 193 -9.83 10.72 8.39
N ILE A 194 -10.42 11.16 7.27
CA ILE A 194 -10.89 12.53 7.07
C ILE A 194 -12.35 12.65 7.52
N THR A 195 -12.55 13.28 8.68
CA THR A 195 -13.91 13.59 9.15
C THR A 195 -14.46 14.86 8.51
N ASP A 196 -15.78 15.05 8.56
CA ASP A 196 -16.43 16.29 8.11
C ASP A 196 -15.96 17.55 8.86
N ARG A 197 -15.42 17.38 10.07
CA ARG A 197 -14.84 18.48 10.86
C ARG A 197 -13.48 18.90 10.33
N ASP A 198 -12.75 17.98 9.69
CA ASP A 198 -11.41 18.21 9.15
C ASP A 198 -11.47 18.88 7.77
N ALA A 199 -12.49 18.57 6.96
CA ALA A 199 -12.59 19.05 5.58
C ALA A 199 -12.43 20.59 5.43
N PRO A 200 -13.08 21.46 6.24
CA PRO A 200 -12.88 22.90 6.12
C PRO A 200 -11.48 23.38 6.51
N CYS A 201 -10.72 22.60 7.30
CA CYS A 201 -9.33 22.90 7.61
C CYS A 201 -8.42 22.42 6.46
N LEU A 202 -8.70 21.24 5.91
CA LEU A 202 -7.98 20.65 4.78
C LEU A 202 -8.17 21.40 3.47
N SER A 203 -9.25 22.18 3.29
CA SER A 203 -9.39 23.11 2.16
C SER A 203 -8.28 24.16 2.10
N HIS A 204 -7.62 24.44 3.23
CA HIS A 204 -6.48 25.35 3.30
C HIS A 204 -5.14 24.69 2.93
N LEU A 205 -5.12 23.38 2.66
CA LEU A 205 -3.93 22.64 2.25
C LEU A 205 -3.54 23.03 0.81
N THR A 206 -2.36 23.63 0.66
CA THR A 206 -1.87 24.22 -0.60
C THR A 206 -0.85 23.34 -1.33
N ASP A 207 -0.11 22.52 -0.60
CA ASP A 207 0.90 21.61 -1.15
C ASP A 207 1.21 20.47 -0.17
N VAL A 208 1.52 19.30 -0.73
CA VAL A 208 2.05 18.15 0.01
C VAL A 208 3.33 17.69 -0.68
N ARG A 209 4.41 17.59 0.08
CA ARG A 209 5.74 17.24 -0.44
C ARG A 209 6.39 16.15 0.39
N VAL A 210 7.23 15.37 -0.27
CA VAL A 210 8.16 14.46 0.39
C VAL A 210 9.58 15.03 0.30
N VAL A 211 10.29 15.00 1.41
CA VAL A 211 11.67 15.43 1.53
C VAL A 211 12.48 14.27 2.11
N GLN A 212 13.45 13.77 1.36
CA GLN A 212 14.33 12.71 1.85
C GLN A 212 15.24 13.24 2.97
N LEU A 213 15.40 12.45 4.03
CA LEU A 213 16.31 12.78 5.11
C LEU A 213 17.78 12.54 4.70
N PRO A 214 18.73 13.21 5.37
CA PRO A 214 20.16 12.93 5.20
C PRO A 214 20.56 11.47 5.44
N LEU A 215 21.63 11.03 4.79
CA LEU A 215 22.16 9.64 4.86
C LEU A 215 22.55 9.18 6.28
N ASP A 216 22.87 10.10 7.19
CA ASP A 216 23.20 9.78 8.59
C ASP A 216 21.98 9.36 9.42
N LYS A 217 20.78 9.73 8.97
CA LYS A 217 19.50 9.32 9.56
C LYS A 217 18.51 9.06 8.41
N PRO A 218 18.63 7.90 7.74
CA PRO A 218 17.81 7.60 6.57
C PRO A 218 16.32 7.60 6.94
N GLY A 219 15.50 8.02 5.99
CA GLY A 219 14.08 8.23 6.20
C GLY A 219 13.57 9.33 5.28
N TYR A 220 12.30 9.69 5.44
CA TYR A 220 11.68 10.77 4.69
C TYR A 220 10.75 11.60 5.58
N ARG A 221 10.49 12.83 5.15
CA ARG A 221 9.58 13.75 5.80
C ARG A 221 8.51 14.20 4.81
N LEU A 222 7.26 13.98 5.17
CA LEU A 222 6.10 14.58 4.55
C LEU A 222 5.92 16.01 5.09
N GLU A 223 5.75 16.97 4.21
CA GLU A 223 5.48 18.37 4.52
C GLU A 223 4.13 18.78 3.94
N PHE A 224 3.21 19.19 4.80
CA PHE A 224 1.87 19.65 4.47
C PHE A 224 1.82 21.16 4.66
N GLU A 225 1.78 21.91 3.56
CA GLU A 225 1.81 23.36 3.57
C GLU A 225 0.40 23.93 3.55
N PHE A 226 0.06 24.72 4.56
CA PHE A 226 -1.26 25.34 4.70
C PHE A 226 -1.19 26.84 4.44
N SER A 227 -2.22 27.35 3.77
CA SER A 227 -2.49 28.79 3.76
C SER A 227 -2.91 29.25 5.16
N LYS A 228 -2.85 30.57 5.41
CA LYS A 228 -3.36 31.15 6.66
C LYS A 228 -4.83 30.75 6.84
N ASN A 229 -5.10 30.07 7.94
CA ASN A 229 -6.38 29.45 8.23
C ASN A 229 -6.84 29.78 9.67
N ASP A 230 -8.07 29.42 10.02
CA ASP A 230 -8.68 29.73 11.31
C ASP A 230 -8.43 28.69 12.40
N TRP A 231 -7.72 27.59 12.12
CA TRP A 231 -7.58 26.46 13.03
C TRP A 231 -6.27 26.43 13.80
N PHE A 232 -5.14 26.70 13.14
CA PHE A 232 -3.83 26.66 13.76
C PHE A 232 -2.88 27.73 13.21
N GLU A 233 -1.74 27.94 13.87
CA GLU A 233 -0.74 28.94 13.48
C GLU A 233 0.34 28.39 12.55
N ASN A 234 0.50 27.06 12.47
CA ASN A 234 1.50 26.40 11.64
C ASN A 234 1.28 26.72 10.16
N ASP A 235 2.36 27.11 9.47
CA ASP A 235 2.36 27.22 8.00
C ASP A 235 2.65 25.87 7.33
N VAL A 236 3.42 25.02 8.02
CA VAL A 236 3.76 23.67 7.56
C VAL A 236 3.59 22.70 8.73
N LEU A 237 2.84 21.63 8.52
CA LEU A 237 2.81 20.45 9.39
C LEU A 237 3.71 19.38 8.78
N THR A 238 4.45 18.66 9.62
CA THR A 238 5.43 17.69 9.16
C THR A 238 5.22 16.34 9.82
N LYS A 239 5.38 15.27 9.04
CA LYS A 239 5.43 13.90 9.52
C LYS A 239 6.71 13.26 9.02
N THR A 240 7.55 12.77 9.92
CA THR A 240 8.88 12.24 9.61
C THR A 240 8.92 10.77 9.96
N TYR A 241 9.36 9.95 9.02
CA TYR A 241 9.59 8.54 9.24
C TYR A 241 11.09 8.27 9.18
N TYR A 242 11.59 7.55 10.16
CA TYR A 242 12.99 7.17 10.26
C TYR A 242 13.13 5.68 9.94
N TYR A 243 14.12 5.34 9.13
CA TYR A 243 14.49 3.96 8.87
C TYR A 243 15.52 3.46 9.88
N ARG A 244 15.49 2.15 10.17
CA ARG A 244 16.56 1.46 10.89
C ARG A 244 17.82 1.42 10.01
N GLU A 245 18.99 1.36 10.63
CA GLU A 245 20.26 1.20 9.90
C GLU A 245 20.38 -0.20 9.27
N GLU A 246 19.75 -1.18 9.90
CA GLU A 246 19.66 -2.55 9.42
C GLU A 246 18.53 -2.68 8.39
N LEU A 247 18.87 -3.28 7.25
CA LEU A 247 17.90 -3.72 6.25
C LEU A 247 17.23 -5.01 6.75
N ASP A 248 15.98 -5.23 6.36
CA ASP A 248 15.30 -6.50 6.64
C ASP A 248 15.89 -7.66 5.83
N TYR A 249 15.28 -8.85 5.97
CA TYR A 249 15.68 -10.04 5.23
C TYR A 249 15.51 -9.89 3.70
N SER A 250 14.52 -9.13 3.24
CA SER A 250 14.33 -8.72 1.83
C SER A 250 15.37 -7.70 1.37
N GLY A 251 16.08 -7.09 2.31
CA GLY A 251 17.05 -6.05 2.10
C GLY A 251 16.41 -4.66 1.84
N ASP A 252 15.19 -4.45 2.29
CA ASP A 252 14.47 -3.18 2.30
C ASP A 252 14.65 -2.44 3.64
N PHE A 253 14.39 -1.13 3.62
CA PHE A 253 14.51 -0.30 4.80
C PHE A 253 13.33 -0.56 5.74
N MET A 254 13.64 -0.93 6.99
CA MET A 254 12.62 -1.07 8.03
C MET A 254 12.34 0.25 8.71
N TYR A 255 11.09 0.49 9.11
CA TYR A 255 10.73 1.62 9.94
C TYR A 255 11.26 1.45 11.38
N ALA A 256 11.91 2.51 11.89
CA ALA A 256 12.34 2.61 13.27
C ALA A 256 11.28 3.29 14.13
N LYS A 257 10.83 4.48 13.70
CA LYS A 257 9.82 5.29 14.37
C LYS A 257 9.25 6.35 13.45
N ALA A 258 8.10 6.89 13.83
CA ALA A 258 7.53 8.10 13.26
C ALA A 258 7.58 9.27 14.25
N GLU A 259 7.79 10.49 13.75
CA GLU A 259 7.71 11.74 14.50
C GLU A 259 6.79 12.72 13.77
N GLY A 260 5.73 13.16 14.43
CA GLY A 260 4.84 14.19 13.90
C GLY A 260 5.12 15.57 14.49
N SER A 261 4.59 16.61 13.84
CA SER A 261 4.70 17.99 14.31
C SER A 261 3.59 18.36 15.29
N GLU A 262 3.94 19.07 16.37
CA GLU A 262 2.96 19.70 17.25
C GLU A 262 2.13 20.76 16.51
N ILE A 263 0.80 20.57 16.53
CA ILE A 263 -0.15 21.51 15.95
C ILE A 263 -0.49 22.60 16.98
N LYS A 264 -0.19 23.85 16.64
CA LYS A 264 -0.49 25.03 17.45
C LYS A 264 -1.91 25.49 17.19
N TRP A 265 -2.85 24.72 17.72
CA TRP A 265 -4.28 25.02 17.62
C TRP A 265 -4.62 26.39 18.19
N LYS A 266 -5.45 27.14 17.47
CA LYS A 266 -6.08 28.36 17.96
C LYS A 266 -7.18 28.01 18.97
N ASP A 267 -7.59 29.01 19.73
CA ASP A 267 -8.57 28.85 20.80
C ASP A 267 -9.85 28.17 20.29
N ASP A 268 -10.22 27.06 20.93
CA ASP A 268 -11.40 26.25 20.60
C ASP A 268 -11.46 25.63 19.19
N LYS A 269 -10.32 25.51 18.52
CA LYS A 269 -10.23 24.95 17.16
C LYS A 269 -9.53 23.61 17.07
N ASP A 270 -9.15 23.03 18.20
CA ASP A 270 -8.56 21.70 18.27
C ASP A 270 -9.54 20.63 17.75
N LEU A 271 -9.21 20.05 16.58
CA LEU A 271 -10.04 19.05 15.91
C LEU A 271 -9.83 17.65 16.49
N THR A 272 -8.65 17.37 17.08
CA THR A 272 -8.33 16.07 17.69
C THR A 272 -9.01 15.87 19.05
N LYS A 273 -9.68 16.91 19.55
CA LYS A 273 -10.45 16.87 20.79
C LYS A 273 -11.90 17.24 20.56
N SER A 274 -12.79 16.55 21.27
CA SER A 274 -14.17 16.95 21.49
C SER A 274 -14.32 17.48 22.91
N PHE A 275 -15.23 18.44 23.13
CA PHE A 275 -15.39 19.09 24.42
C PHE A 275 -16.79 18.88 24.99
N GLU A 276 -16.88 18.21 26.13
CA GLU A 276 -18.12 18.02 26.86
C GLU A 276 -18.26 19.09 27.97
N ILE A 277 -19.32 19.91 27.91
CA ILE A 277 -19.59 20.94 28.91
C ILE A 277 -20.52 20.39 29.98
N LYS A 278 -19.98 20.05 31.15
CA LYS A 278 -20.74 19.60 32.32
C LYS A 278 -21.02 20.74 33.27
N LYS A 279 -22.29 20.91 33.66
CA LYS A 279 -22.69 21.85 34.72
C LYS A 279 -22.36 21.23 36.08
N GLN A 280 -21.31 21.73 36.73
CA GLN A 280 -20.95 21.30 38.07
C GLN A 280 -21.53 22.28 39.10
N ARG A 281 -22.41 21.79 39.97
CA ARG A 281 -22.94 22.56 41.10
C ARG A 281 -22.14 22.24 42.35
N ASN A 282 -21.54 23.26 42.96
CA ASN A 282 -20.87 23.08 44.25
C ASN A 282 -21.93 22.83 45.34
N LYS A 283 -21.86 21.66 45.97
CA LYS A 283 -22.83 21.22 46.99
C LYS A 283 -22.89 22.15 48.21
N ASN A 284 -21.81 22.86 48.55
CA ASN A 284 -21.73 23.72 49.73
C ASN A 284 -22.10 25.20 49.44
N THR A 285 -21.75 25.72 48.26
CA THR A 285 -21.95 27.14 47.93
C THR A 285 -23.11 27.39 46.97
N ASN A 286 -23.78 26.34 46.49
CA ASN A 286 -24.85 26.37 45.50
C ASN A 286 -24.51 27.12 44.18
N ARG A 287 -23.25 27.50 43.97
CA ARG A 287 -22.78 28.10 42.72
C ARG A 287 -22.59 27.01 41.67
N THR A 288 -23.10 27.26 40.47
CA THR A 288 -22.92 26.41 39.30
C THR A 288 -21.77 26.95 38.46
N ARG A 289 -20.78 26.09 38.16
CA ARG A 289 -19.71 26.36 37.20
C ARG A 289 -19.88 25.42 36.01
N LEU A 290 -19.64 25.94 34.80
CA LEU A 290 -19.50 25.13 33.60
C LEU A 290 -18.06 24.60 33.56
N VAL A 291 -17.90 23.28 33.57
CA VAL A 291 -16.60 22.62 33.41
C VAL A 291 -16.58 22.00 32.03
N ARG A 292 -15.64 22.43 31.21
CA ARG A 292 -15.39 21.88 29.87
C ARG A 292 -14.33 20.80 30.00
N LYS A 293 -14.68 19.55 29.70
CA LYS A 293 -13.76 18.42 29.70
C LYS A 293 -13.46 18.02 28.26
N ALA A 294 -12.19 17.95 27.89
CA ALA A 294 -11.77 17.48 26.58
C ALA A 294 -11.70 15.95 26.54
N HIS A 295 -12.10 15.36 25.44
CA HIS A 295 -12.02 13.93 25.12
C HIS A 295 -11.35 13.76 23.76
N PRO A 296 -10.46 12.78 23.56
CA PRO A 296 -9.92 12.46 22.24
C PRO A 296 -11.06 12.24 21.23
N ALA A 297 -10.86 12.69 20.01
CA ALA A 297 -11.81 12.52 18.91
C ALA A 297 -11.06 12.06 17.66
N GLU A 298 -11.75 11.29 16.83
CA GLU A 298 -11.28 10.95 15.50
C GLU A 298 -11.13 12.21 14.65
N SER A 299 -9.97 12.33 14.03
CA SER A 299 -9.59 13.46 13.19
C SER A 299 -8.36 13.05 12.39
N PHE A 300 -8.32 13.46 11.12
CA PHE A 300 -7.15 13.29 10.26
C PHE A 300 -5.87 13.82 10.93
N PHE A 301 -5.98 14.90 11.71
CA PHE A 301 -4.84 15.56 12.34
C PHE A 301 -4.17 14.73 13.45
N ASN A 302 -4.78 13.61 13.88
CA ASN A 302 -4.11 12.60 14.72
C ASN A 302 -2.91 11.97 14.01
N PHE A 303 -2.86 11.99 12.67
CA PHE A 303 -1.70 11.54 11.87
C PHE A 303 -0.40 12.26 12.24
N PHE A 304 -0.47 13.50 12.73
CA PHE A 304 0.69 14.27 13.22
C PHE A 304 1.05 13.98 14.68
N SER A 305 0.37 13.04 15.33
CA SER A 305 0.67 12.52 16.67
C SER A 305 0.76 11.00 16.59
N PRO A 306 1.80 10.46 15.93
CA PRO A 306 1.90 9.04 15.67
C PRO A 306 2.00 8.23 16.97
N PRO A 307 1.59 6.94 16.95
CA PRO A 307 1.85 6.04 18.05
C PRO A 307 3.36 5.88 18.25
N THR A 308 3.78 5.69 19.49
CA THR A 308 5.19 5.42 19.81
C THR A 308 5.42 3.91 19.85
N PRO A 309 6.44 3.38 19.15
CA PRO A 309 6.82 1.99 19.30
C PRO A 309 7.17 1.69 20.77
N PRO A 310 6.89 0.47 21.27
CA PRO A 310 7.39 0.00 22.55
C PRO A 310 8.91 0.20 22.61
N ALA A 311 9.43 0.63 23.75
CA ALA A 311 10.87 0.79 23.89
C ALA A 311 11.50 -0.59 24.14
N ASP A 312 12.52 -0.96 23.36
CA ASP A 312 13.21 -2.27 23.49
C ASP A 312 13.75 -2.57 24.92
N ASP A 313 13.79 -1.57 25.81
CA ASP A 313 14.42 -1.60 27.13
C ASP A 313 13.45 -1.38 28.32
N GLU A 314 12.14 -1.20 28.10
CA GLU A 314 11.18 -0.97 29.19
C GLU A 314 10.67 -2.31 29.74
N GLU A 315 11.18 -2.73 30.92
CA GLU A 315 10.62 -3.83 31.74
C GLU A 315 9.12 -3.63 32.08
N ASP A 316 8.57 -2.44 31.82
CA ASP A 316 7.15 -2.08 31.99
C ASP A 316 6.25 -2.59 30.82
N ASP A 317 6.81 -3.12 29.73
CA ASP A 317 6.00 -3.72 28.63
C ASP A 317 5.56 -5.17 28.94
N GLU A 318 6.05 -5.79 30.03
CA GLU A 318 5.52 -7.08 30.54
C GLU A 318 4.11 -6.94 31.17
N ASP A 319 3.68 -5.71 31.49
CA ASP A 319 2.37 -5.39 32.08
C ASP A 319 1.32 -4.95 31.05
N ARG A 320 1.68 -4.80 29.75
CA ARG A 320 0.68 -4.54 28.70
C ARG A 320 0.00 -5.85 28.31
N ASP A 321 -1.32 -5.82 28.28
CA ASP A 321 -2.10 -6.94 27.78
C ASP A 321 -1.72 -7.22 26.31
N GLU A 322 -1.62 -8.49 25.92
CA GLU A 322 -1.24 -8.90 24.54
C GLU A 322 -2.12 -8.22 23.48
N GLU A 323 -3.40 -8.01 23.80
CA GLU A 323 -4.38 -7.26 22.99
C GLU A 323 -4.00 -5.78 22.83
N GLU A 324 -3.48 -5.12 23.87
CA GLU A 324 -3.05 -3.71 23.78
C GLU A 324 -1.78 -3.53 22.94
N LEU A 325 -0.91 -4.54 22.95
CA LEU A 325 0.29 -4.56 22.11
C LEU A 325 -0.05 -4.78 20.63
N GLU A 326 -0.94 -5.74 20.34
CA GLU A 326 -1.46 -5.98 18.99
C GLU A 326 -2.17 -4.73 18.42
N GLU A 327 -3.04 -4.08 19.20
CA GLU A 327 -3.68 -2.82 18.80
C GLU A 327 -2.68 -1.69 18.53
N LEU A 328 -1.55 -1.65 19.25
CA LEU A 328 -0.51 -0.66 19.03
C LEU A 328 0.28 -0.94 17.76
N GLU A 329 0.62 -2.21 17.50
CA GLU A 329 1.28 -2.66 16.29
C GLU A 329 0.43 -2.38 15.06
N ASP A 330 -0.87 -2.69 15.09
CA ASP A 330 -1.81 -2.39 14.02
C ASP A 330 -1.89 -0.88 13.73
N ARG A 331 -1.92 -0.06 14.78
CA ARG A 331 -1.96 1.40 14.62
C ARG A 331 -0.65 1.95 14.04
N LEU A 332 0.49 1.35 14.36
CA LEU A 332 1.79 1.69 13.79
C LEU A 332 1.88 1.26 12.32
N ALA A 333 1.43 0.05 12.01
CA ALA A 333 1.40 -0.48 10.65
C ALA A 333 0.54 0.40 9.75
N LEU A 334 -0.66 0.78 10.20
CA LEU A 334 -1.54 1.70 9.49
C LEU A 334 -0.86 3.07 9.28
N ASP A 335 -0.21 3.62 10.30
CA ASP A 335 0.49 4.91 10.22
C ASP A 335 1.63 4.90 9.19
N TYR A 336 2.38 3.79 9.10
CA TYR A 336 3.43 3.61 8.10
C TYR A 336 2.87 3.41 6.69
N GLN A 337 1.79 2.63 6.56
CA GLN A 337 1.12 2.44 5.27
C GLN A 337 0.62 3.76 4.70
N ILE A 338 -0.07 4.57 5.52
CA ILE A 338 -0.51 5.92 5.10
C ILE A 338 0.69 6.79 4.68
N GLY A 339 1.82 6.68 5.40
CA GLY A 339 3.06 7.37 5.06
C GLY A 339 3.59 7.02 3.66
N GLU A 340 3.62 5.73 3.33
CA GLU A 340 4.00 5.22 2.01
C GLU A 340 2.98 5.64 0.94
N ASP A 341 1.68 5.56 1.22
CA ASP A 341 0.64 6.01 0.29
C ASP A 341 0.82 7.48 -0.08
N PHE A 342 1.14 8.35 0.88
CA PHE A 342 1.51 9.73 0.58
C PHE A 342 2.73 9.83 -0.34
N LYS A 343 3.79 9.10 -0.02
CA LYS A 343 5.11 9.16 -0.68
C LYS A 343 5.07 8.59 -2.11
N GLU A 344 4.47 7.43 -2.29
CA GLU A 344 4.53 6.65 -3.54
C GLU A 344 3.29 6.82 -4.43
N ARG A 345 2.12 7.14 -3.85
CA ARG A 345 0.85 7.23 -4.60
C ARG A 345 0.35 8.66 -4.72
N ILE A 346 -0.06 9.28 -3.61
CA ILE A 346 -0.71 10.60 -3.60
C ILE A 346 0.19 11.68 -4.19
N ILE A 347 1.42 11.84 -3.69
CA ILE A 347 2.28 12.94 -4.12
C ILE A 347 2.67 12.79 -5.60
N PRO A 348 3.08 11.61 -6.10
CA PRO A 348 3.42 11.45 -7.52
C PRO A 348 2.21 11.55 -8.46
N ARG A 349 1.03 11.07 -8.03
CA ARG A 349 -0.19 10.95 -8.86
C ARG A 349 -1.35 11.83 -8.40
N ALA A 350 -1.07 12.95 -7.74
CA ALA A 350 -2.11 13.80 -7.12
C ALA A 350 -3.26 14.21 -8.06
N ILE A 351 -2.98 14.42 -9.35
CA ILE A 351 -4.01 14.77 -10.34
C ILE A 351 -4.95 13.59 -10.63
N ASP A 352 -4.42 12.36 -10.70
CA ASP A 352 -5.21 11.16 -10.96
C ASP A 352 -6.14 10.89 -9.77
N PHE A 353 -5.66 11.12 -8.54
CA PHE A 353 -6.51 11.11 -7.33
C PHE A 353 -7.55 12.22 -7.36
N PHE A 354 -7.18 13.45 -7.72
CA PHE A 354 -8.13 14.55 -7.81
C PHE A 354 -9.26 14.29 -8.82
N THR A 355 -8.94 13.71 -9.99
CA THR A 355 -9.94 13.37 -11.01
C THR A 355 -10.67 12.06 -10.73
N GLY A 356 -10.25 11.29 -9.72
CA GLY A 356 -10.80 9.96 -9.41
C GLY A 356 -10.31 8.84 -10.33
N LYS A 357 -9.39 9.14 -11.28
CA LYS A 357 -8.80 8.14 -12.18
C LYS A 357 -7.94 7.13 -11.42
N ALA A 358 -7.35 7.53 -10.30
CA ALA A 358 -6.54 6.64 -9.48
C ALA A 358 -7.34 5.43 -8.96
N LEU A 359 -8.65 5.59 -8.71
CA LEU A 359 -9.53 4.53 -8.21
C LEU A 359 -9.58 3.32 -9.16
N ASP A 360 -9.50 3.57 -10.48
CA ASP A 360 -9.43 2.50 -11.48
C ASP A 360 -8.15 1.64 -11.35
N TYR A 361 -7.19 2.01 -10.52
CA TYR A 361 -5.99 1.21 -10.25
C TYR A 361 -5.93 0.73 -8.80
N GLU A 362 -6.83 1.20 -7.92
CA GLU A 362 -6.91 0.74 -6.52
C GLU A 362 -7.90 -0.43 -6.37
N ASP A 363 -8.93 -0.52 -7.22
CA ASP A 363 -9.99 -1.54 -7.17
C ASP A 363 -9.66 -2.88 -7.86
N PHE A 364 -8.45 -3.04 -8.44
CA PHE A 364 -8.11 -4.24 -9.22
C PHE A 364 -7.67 -5.44 -8.37
N ASP A 365 -7.63 -5.33 -7.04
CA ASP A 365 -7.17 -6.41 -6.15
C ASP A 365 -8.30 -7.17 -5.44
N GLU A 366 -9.59 -6.79 -5.59
CA GLU A 366 -10.71 -7.50 -4.92
C GLU A 366 -11.51 -8.48 -5.80
N ASP A 367 -11.46 -8.38 -7.13
CA ASP A 367 -12.34 -9.19 -8.02
C ASP A 367 -11.64 -10.37 -8.76
N ASP A 368 -10.34 -10.60 -8.56
CA ASP A 368 -9.57 -11.64 -9.29
C ASP A 368 -9.16 -12.86 -8.41
N GLU A 369 -9.70 -12.99 -7.18
CA GLU A 369 -9.42 -14.13 -6.29
C GLU A 369 -10.52 -15.21 -6.20
N ASP A 370 -11.63 -15.11 -6.95
CA ASP A 370 -12.77 -16.04 -6.84
C ASP A 370 -13.15 -16.81 -8.15
N ASP A 371 -12.16 -17.30 -8.94
CA ASP A 371 -12.44 -18.27 -10.04
C ASP A 371 -11.62 -19.58 -9.92
N TYR A 372 -11.47 -20.07 -8.68
CA TYR A 372 -11.02 -21.44 -8.40
C TYR A 372 -12.04 -22.24 -7.60
N GLU A 373 -13.32 -22.16 -7.96
CA GLU A 373 -14.31 -23.17 -7.56
C GLU A 373 -14.93 -23.78 -8.82
N ASP A 374 -14.43 -24.97 -9.19
CA ASP A 374 -15.23 -26.18 -9.44
C ASP A 374 -14.51 -27.14 -10.40
N LEU A 375 -13.48 -27.82 -9.89
CA LEU A 375 -13.09 -29.12 -10.45
C LEU A 375 -13.88 -30.19 -9.69
N ASP A 376 -15.14 -30.35 -10.07
CA ASP A 376 -15.94 -31.54 -9.79
C ASP A 376 -15.15 -32.79 -10.26
N GLU A 377 -14.46 -33.43 -9.31
CA GLU A 377 -14.03 -34.81 -9.44
C GLU A 377 -15.27 -35.69 -9.28
N ASP A 378 -15.84 -36.08 -10.43
CA ASP A 378 -16.62 -37.31 -10.57
C ASP A 378 -15.80 -38.48 -9.99
N ASP A 379 -16.22 -39.02 -8.84
CA ASP A 379 -16.06 -40.45 -8.61
C ASP A 379 -17.30 -41.01 -7.90
N GLU A 380 -18.12 -41.67 -8.71
CA GLU A 380 -19.15 -42.59 -8.32
C GLU A 380 -18.53 -43.70 -7.46
N ASP A 381 -19.08 -43.98 -6.28
CA ASP A 381 -19.29 -45.38 -5.92
C ASP A 381 -20.41 -45.54 -4.90
N ASP A 382 -21.34 -46.38 -5.34
CA ASP A 382 -22.56 -46.86 -4.71
C ASP A 382 -22.26 -47.85 -3.57
N ASP A 383 -23.28 -48.08 -2.74
CA ASP A 383 -23.58 -49.33 -2.02
C ASP A 383 -23.96 -49.17 -0.53
N GLU A 384 -25.27 -49.06 -0.36
CA GLU A 384 -26.18 -49.91 0.42
C GLU A 384 -26.00 -50.13 1.95
N ASP A 385 -27.13 -49.82 2.60
CA ASP A 385 -27.75 -50.48 3.76
C ASP A 385 -27.07 -50.45 5.14
N SER A 386 -27.75 -49.87 6.14
CA SER A 386 -28.65 -50.68 6.99
C SER A 386 -29.31 -49.90 8.13
N GLU A 387 -30.65 -50.01 8.13
CA GLU A 387 -31.54 -50.28 9.27
C GLU A 387 -31.93 -49.20 10.30
N ALA A 388 -33.23 -49.25 10.59
CA ALA A 388 -34.02 -48.35 11.41
C ALA A 388 -34.15 -48.80 12.88
N ASP A 389 -34.23 -47.84 13.80
CA ASP A 389 -34.95 -47.86 15.09
C ASP A 389 -34.67 -46.51 15.79
N SER A 390 -35.51 -45.88 16.62
CA SER A 390 -36.93 -45.86 16.97
C SER A 390 -37.06 -44.78 18.06
N ASP A 391 -38.23 -44.13 18.11
CA ASP A 391 -38.85 -43.30 19.17
C ASP A 391 -38.03 -42.83 20.41
N ASP A 392 -38.15 -41.55 20.79
CA ASP A 392 -39.16 -41.10 21.78
C ASP A 392 -38.93 -39.66 22.30
N ASP A 393 -40.04 -38.91 22.31
CA ASP A 393 -40.49 -37.88 23.26
C ASP A 393 -39.86 -36.48 23.47
N VAL A 394 -40.74 -35.57 23.89
CA VAL A 394 -40.82 -34.13 23.62
C VAL A 394 -40.47 -33.27 24.88
N PRO A 395 -40.83 -31.97 25.02
CA PRO A 395 -39.97 -30.76 24.93
C PRO A 395 -39.78 -29.98 26.26
N VAL A 396 -38.92 -28.95 26.26
CA VAL A 396 -39.09 -27.80 27.19
C VAL A 396 -38.94 -26.45 26.48
N ARG A 397 -40.07 -25.72 26.47
CA ARG A 397 -40.24 -24.31 26.11
C ARG A 397 -39.49 -23.38 27.08
N ARG A 398 -38.99 -22.24 26.58
CA ARG A 398 -39.21 -20.94 27.25
C ARG A 398 -39.30 -19.79 26.25
N ARG A 399 -40.33 -18.98 26.47
CA ARG A 399 -40.91 -17.95 25.59
C ARG A 399 -40.15 -16.62 25.71
N ILE A 400 -39.95 -15.98 24.57
CA ILE A 400 -39.75 -14.54 24.40
C ILE A 400 -41.13 -13.90 24.19
N PRO A 401 -41.48 -12.77 24.83
CA PRO A 401 -42.63 -11.98 24.40
C PRO A 401 -42.20 -10.80 23.51
N ARG A 402 -42.75 -10.78 22.29
CA ARG A 402 -42.74 -9.66 21.34
C ARG A 402 -44.02 -8.82 21.48
N ALA A 403 -43.92 -7.58 21.03
CA ALA A 403 -44.72 -6.38 21.28
C ALA A 403 -46.14 -6.26 20.66
N ALA A 404 -46.75 -5.09 21.00
CA ALA A 404 -47.76 -4.28 20.27
C ALA A 404 -49.27 -4.62 20.53
N PRO A 405 -50.25 -3.69 20.35
CA PRO A 405 -50.20 -2.49 19.49
C PRO A 405 -50.88 -1.19 20.02
N ALA A 406 -50.83 -0.18 19.14
CA ALA A 406 -51.26 1.21 19.26
C ALA A 406 -52.78 1.46 19.32
N ALA A 407 -53.16 2.66 19.78
CA ALA A 407 -54.43 3.32 19.45
C ALA A 407 -54.22 4.84 19.27
N GLN A 408 -54.61 5.33 18.09
CA GLN A 408 -54.74 6.74 17.72
C GLN A 408 -56.06 7.32 18.26
N GLN A 409 -56.11 8.62 18.59
CA GLN A 409 -57.01 9.60 17.95
C GLN A 409 -56.96 11.02 18.56
N ASN A 410 -56.82 12.00 17.65
CA ASN A 410 -57.37 13.37 17.58
C ASN A 410 -56.90 14.53 18.50
N VAL A 411 -56.20 15.47 17.84
CA VAL A 411 -56.32 16.96 17.79
C VAL A 411 -57.70 17.52 18.21
N ASP A 412 -57.85 18.69 18.84
CA ASP A 412 -57.44 20.07 18.41
C ASP A 412 -57.51 21.10 19.60
N PRO A 413 -57.42 22.45 19.46
CA PRO A 413 -56.44 23.30 20.17
C PRO A 413 -57.09 24.38 21.08
N GLN A 414 -56.25 25.27 21.65
CA GLN A 414 -56.54 26.60 22.24
C GLN A 414 -56.28 26.75 23.76
N GLU A 415 -55.55 27.84 24.05
CA GLU A 415 -55.45 28.60 25.30
C GLU A 415 -54.76 28.00 26.54
N CYS A 416 -53.56 28.48 26.86
CA CYS A 416 -53.39 29.31 28.05
C CYS A 416 -52.07 30.10 28.05
N LYS A 417 -52.21 31.36 28.48
CA LYS A 417 -51.22 32.43 28.55
C LYS A 417 -50.28 32.30 29.75
N GLN A 418 -49.12 32.93 29.60
CA GLN A 418 -48.40 33.74 30.60
C GLN A 418 -48.89 33.64 32.05
N GLN A 419 -48.01 33.15 32.93
CA GLN A 419 -47.53 33.87 34.11
C GLN A 419 -46.20 33.29 34.58
#